data_AF-A0A0P9PVD3-F1
#
_entry.id   AF-A0A0P9PVD3-F1
#
_cell.length_a   1.000
_cell.length_b   1.000
_cell.length_c   1.000
_cell.angle_alpha   90.00
_cell.angle_beta   90.00
_cell.angle_gamma   90.00
#
_symmetry.space_group_name_H-M   'P 1'
#
loop_
_entity.id
_entity.type
_entity.pdbx_description
1 polymer ?
#
loop_
_entity_poly.entity_id
_entity_poly.type
_entity_poly.pdbx_seq_one_letter_code
_entity_poly.pdbx_strand_id
1 'polypeptide(L)'
;MGVLSLVRRCQFFFRRSFRYTAQVRAMNDVDRYIDAATRDNTRRSYRAAIEHFEVTWGGFLPATSESVARYLASHAGKLSVNTLKLRLSALAQWHVSQGFADPTKAPVVRKVIKGIRALHPAQEKQAEPLQLQDLEKVIAWLENEIGVLIT
;
A
#
# COMPACT_ATOMS: atom_id res chain seq x y z
N MET A 1 -30.83 13.53 24.86
CA MET A 1 -29.85 14.45 24.23
C MET A 1 -28.44 13.95 24.59
N GLY A 2 -27.88 12.87 24.04
CA GLY A 2 -27.89 12.40 22.66
C GLY A 2 -26.46 12.39 22.08
N VAL A 3 -25.43 12.05 22.89
CA VAL A 3 -24.00 12.18 22.55
C VAL A 3 -23.28 10.85 22.78
N LEU A 4 -23.77 9.74 22.22
CA LEU A 4 -23.13 8.41 22.31
C LEU A 4 -23.73 7.45 21.27
N SER A 5 -23.64 7.75 19.96
CA SER A 5 -24.10 6.81 18.93
C SER A 5 -23.34 6.83 17.59
N LEU A 6 -22.12 7.36 17.53
CA LEU A 6 -21.35 7.39 16.26
C LEU A 6 -20.07 6.55 16.24
N VAL A 7 -19.70 5.89 17.34
CA VAL A 7 -18.50 5.03 17.43
C VAL A 7 -18.83 3.54 17.21
N ARG A 8 -20.11 3.19 16.96
CA ARG A 8 -20.55 1.81 16.66
C ARG A 8 -20.88 1.55 15.18
N ARG A 9 -20.47 2.44 14.26
CA ARG A 9 -20.58 2.24 12.80
C ARG A 9 -19.32 1.62 12.16
N CYS A 10 -18.36 1.20 12.99
CA CYS A 10 -17.06 0.63 12.58
C CYS A 10 -16.96 -0.90 12.72
N GLN A 11 -18.02 -1.61 13.12
CA GLN A 11 -18.02 -3.09 13.27
C GLN A 11 -19.09 -3.83 12.45
N PHE A 12 -19.88 -3.12 11.62
CA PHE A 12 -21.09 -3.69 11.00
C PHE A 12 -20.98 -4.01 9.49
N PHE A 13 -19.87 -3.69 8.81
CA PHE A 13 -19.67 -4.04 7.38
C PHE A 13 -18.85 -5.32 7.17
N PHE A 14 -18.76 -6.18 8.20
CA PHE A 14 -18.00 -7.44 8.15
C PHE A 14 -18.88 -8.72 8.20
N ARG A 15 -20.21 -8.61 8.34
CA ARG A 15 -21.11 -9.79 8.32
C ARG A 15 -22.51 -9.51 7.77
N ARG A 16 -22.76 -10.04 6.56
CA ARG A 16 -24.05 -10.43 5.95
C ARG A 16 -24.93 -9.39 5.20
N SER A 17 -24.84 -9.50 3.86
CA SER A 17 -25.95 -9.58 2.88
C SER A 17 -26.60 -8.25 2.43
N PHE A 18 -26.86 -8.00 1.14
CA PHE A 18 -27.89 -8.73 0.39
C PHE A 18 -27.89 -8.41 -1.13
N ARG A 19 -26.83 -8.80 -1.87
CA ARG A 19 -26.94 -9.14 -3.31
C ARG A 19 -25.72 -9.93 -3.85
N TYR A 20 -25.11 -10.79 -3.03
CA TYR A 20 -23.93 -11.59 -3.41
C TYR A 20 -24.13 -13.11 -3.17
N THR A 21 -25.37 -13.61 -3.18
CA THR A 21 -25.64 -15.04 -2.92
C THR A 21 -26.28 -15.79 -4.09
N ALA A 22 -26.41 -15.18 -5.27
CA ALA A 22 -26.82 -15.87 -6.50
C ALA A 22 -25.65 -16.24 -7.44
N GLN A 23 -24.45 -15.68 -7.24
CA GLN A 23 -23.29 -15.88 -8.12
C GLN A 23 -22.18 -16.71 -7.44
N VAL A 24 -22.52 -17.65 -6.57
CA VAL A 24 -21.53 -18.54 -5.89
C VAL A 24 -21.33 -19.83 -6.70
N ARG A 25 -21.51 -19.82 -8.03
CA ARG A 25 -21.41 -21.05 -8.84
C ARG A 25 -20.60 -20.98 -10.13
N ALA A 26 -19.83 -19.93 -10.32
CA ALA A 26 -18.67 -19.96 -11.22
C ALA A 26 -17.64 -18.97 -10.68
N MET A 27 -16.63 -19.47 -9.97
CA MET A 27 -15.36 -18.78 -9.93
C MET A 27 -14.86 -18.87 -11.37
N ASN A 28 -15.13 -17.84 -12.18
CA ASN A 28 -14.82 -17.87 -13.61
C ASN A 28 -13.32 -18.13 -13.75
N ASP A 29 -12.92 -18.96 -14.72
CA ASP A 29 -11.49 -19.14 -15.04
C ASP A 29 -10.78 -17.79 -15.20
N VAL A 30 -11.50 -16.79 -15.70
CA VAL A 30 -11.09 -15.39 -15.76
C VAL A 30 -10.66 -14.83 -14.40
N ASP A 31 -11.46 -15.00 -13.34
CA ASP A 31 -11.11 -14.53 -11.98
C ASP A 31 -9.89 -15.28 -11.44
N ARG A 32 -9.77 -16.58 -11.73
CA ARG A 32 -8.60 -17.39 -11.38
C ARG A 32 -7.33 -16.90 -12.09
N TYR A 33 -7.41 -16.55 -13.38
CA TYR A 33 -6.27 -15.99 -14.12
C TYR A 33 -5.94 -14.56 -13.67
N ILE A 34 -6.94 -13.74 -13.32
CA ILE A 34 -6.74 -12.40 -12.74
C ILE A 34 -6.04 -12.49 -11.36
N ASP A 35 -6.47 -13.44 -10.53
CA ASP A 35 -5.86 -13.72 -9.24
C ASP A 35 -4.43 -14.25 -9.39
N ALA A 36 -4.20 -15.18 -10.33
CA ALA A 36 -2.87 -15.69 -10.63
C ALA A 36 -1.93 -14.63 -11.23
N ALA A 37 -2.46 -13.69 -12.01
CA ALA A 37 -1.69 -12.58 -12.58
C ALA A 37 -1.27 -11.54 -11.52
N THR A 38 -1.98 -11.45 -10.40
CA THR A 38 -1.72 -10.46 -9.36
C THR A 38 -1.00 -11.11 -8.18
N ARG A 39 0.34 -11.00 -8.14
CA ARG A 39 1.16 -11.47 -7.01
C ARG A 39 0.58 -11.02 -5.67
N ASP A 40 0.52 -11.93 -4.68
CA ASP A 40 0.00 -11.66 -3.32
C ASP A 40 0.62 -10.41 -2.68
N ASN A 41 1.90 -10.16 -2.94
CA ASN A 41 2.60 -8.98 -2.43
C ASN A 41 1.99 -7.67 -2.92
N THR A 42 1.53 -7.61 -4.18
CA THR A 42 0.87 -6.42 -4.75
C THR A 42 -0.48 -6.19 -4.09
N ARG A 43 -1.27 -7.26 -3.87
CA ARG A 43 -2.56 -7.19 -3.19
C ARG A 43 -2.41 -6.71 -1.74
N ARG A 44 -1.44 -7.24 -1.00
CA ARG A 44 -1.13 -6.83 0.37
C ARG A 44 -0.71 -5.35 0.42
N SER A 45 0.15 -4.95 -0.51
CA SER A 45 0.61 -3.56 -0.61
C SER A 45 -0.53 -2.58 -0.90
N TYR A 46 -1.46 -2.95 -1.78
CA TYR A 46 -2.61 -2.11 -2.09
C TYR A 46 -3.56 -2.02 -0.90
N ARG A 47 -3.84 -3.14 -0.23
CA ARG A 47 -4.66 -3.15 0.99
C ARG A 47 -4.07 -2.25 2.07
N ALA A 48 -2.78 -2.38 2.34
CA ALA A 48 -2.08 -1.54 3.32
C ALA A 48 -2.14 -0.05 2.94
N ALA A 49 -2.08 0.28 1.65
CA ALA A 49 -2.22 1.65 1.19
C ALA A 49 -3.63 2.23 1.43
N ILE A 50 -4.69 1.44 1.21
CA ILE A 50 -6.08 1.83 1.47
C ILE A 50 -6.30 2.00 2.98
N GLU A 51 -5.88 1.01 3.77
CA GLU A 51 -5.98 1.05 5.23
C GLU A 51 -5.25 2.27 5.80
N HIS A 52 -4.06 2.57 5.30
CA HIS A 52 -3.35 3.77 5.73
C HIS A 52 -4.11 5.06 5.41
N PHE A 53 -4.76 5.13 4.24
CA PHE A 53 -5.54 6.31 3.86
C PHE A 53 -6.75 6.49 4.78
N GLU A 54 -7.52 5.43 5.03
CA GLU A 54 -8.75 5.50 5.83
C GLU A 54 -8.50 5.55 7.34
N VAL A 55 -7.62 4.68 7.85
CA VAL A 55 -7.42 4.47 9.28
C VAL A 55 -6.31 5.36 9.83
N THR A 56 -5.13 5.35 9.21
CA THR A 56 -3.96 6.07 9.74
C THR A 56 -4.05 7.57 9.49
N TRP A 57 -4.50 7.98 8.31
CA TRP A 57 -4.62 9.39 7.97
C TRP A 57 -6.02 9.97 8.23
N GLY A 58 -7.07 9.14 8.21
CA GLY A 58 -8.45 9.58 8.43
C GLY A 58 -9.15 10.12 7.18
N GLY A 59 -8.72 9.69 6.00
CA GLY A 59 -9.41 9.98 4.74
C GLY A 59 -10.68 9.16 4.57
N PHE A 60 -11.59 9.61 3.71
CA PHE A 60 -12.81 8.87 3.38
C PHE A 60 -12.81 8.46 1.91
N LEU A 61 -13.28 7.24 1.66
CA LEU A 61 -13.53 6.73 0.31
C LEU A 61 -15.05 6.73 0.02
N PRO A 62 -15.50 7.13 -1.19
CA PRO A 62 -14.71 7.61 -2.32
C PRO A 62 -14.03 8.96 -2.05
N ALA A 63 -12.76 9.08 -2.44
CA ALA A 63 -11.96 10.26 -2.16
C ALA A 63 -12.09 11.30 -3.27
N THR A 64 -12.09 12.58 -2.89
CA THR A 64 -11.98 13.68 -3.86
C THR A 64 -10.52 13.88 -4.26
N SER A 65 -10.30 14.44 -5.45
CA SER A 65 -8.95 14.81 -5.92
C SER A 65 -8.21 15.73 -4.94
N GLU A 66 -8.93 16.64 -4.28
CA GLU A 66 -8.40 17.54 -3.26
C GLU A 66 -7.98 16.80 -1.99
N SER A 67 -8.78 15.82 -1.53
CA SER A 67 -8.43 14.97 -0.39
C SER A 67 -7.17 14.16 -0.68
N VAL A 68 -7.05 13.60 -1.89
CA VAL A 68 -5.86 12.87 -2.33
C VAL A 68 -4.64 13.80 -2.39
N ALA A 69 -4.79 15.02 -2.91
CA ALA A 69 -3.72 16.01 -2.93
C ALA A 69 -3.21 16.37 -1.52
N ARG A 70 -4.11 16.60 -0.57
CA ARG A 70 -3.77 16.88 0.83
C ARG A 70 -3.07 15.71 1.51
N TYR A 71 -3.54 14.49 1.24
CA TYR A 71 -2.89 13.27 1.73
C TYR A 71 -1.43 13.18 1.27
N LEU A 72 -1.19 13.40 -0.03
CA LEU A 72 0.16 13.41 -0.60
C LEU A 72 1.04 14.50 0.02
N ALA A 73 0.51 15.71 0.18
CA ALA A 73 1.25 16.82 0.78
C ALA A 73 1.63 16.55 2.25
N SER A 74 0.73 15.98 3.05
CA SER A 74 1.00 15.68 4.47
C SER A 74 2.07 14.59 4.71
N HIS A 75 2.34 13.77 3.68
CA HIS A 75 3.33 12.71 3.68
C HIS A 75 4.54 13.00 2.77
N ALA A 76 4.58 14.18 2.15
CA ALA A 76 5.74 14.65 1.41
C ALA A 76 6.94 14.75 2.37
N GLY A 77 8.11 14.30 1.93
CA GLY A 77 9.33 14.27 2.74
C GLY A 77 9.39 13.17 3.82
N LYS A 78 8.25 12.64 4.27
CA LYS A 78 8.18 11.50 5.21
C LYS A 78 8.26 10.15 4.50
N LEU A 79 7.58 10.03 3.37
CA LEU A 79 7.56 8.82 2.55
C LEU A 79 8.32 9.03 1.25
N SER A 80 8.92 7.95 0.74
CA SER A 80 9.56 7.99 -0.57
C SER A 80 8.53 8.27 -1.67
N VAL A 81 8.98 8.92 -2.75
CA VAL A 81 8.14 9.18 -3.93
C VAL A 81 7.55 7.87 -4.49
N ASN A 82 8.31 6.77 -4.45
CA ASN A 82 7.85 5.48 -4.93
C ASN A 82 6.73 4.90 -4.04
N THR A 83 6.83 5.05 -2.72
CA THR A 83 5.76 4.69 -1.79
C THR A 83 4.50 5.53 -2.02
N LEU A 84 4.65 6.83 -2.28
CA LEU A 84 3.51 7.70 -2.60
C LEU A 84 2.83 7.31 -3.92
N LYS A 85 3.60 6.96 -4.96
CA LYS A 85 3.06 6.42 -6.22
C LYS A 85 2.29 5.12 -6.00
N LEU A 86 2.85 4.18 -5.24
CA LEU A 86 2.19 2.91 -4.92
C LEU A 86 0.84 3.15 -4.24
N ARG A 87 0.80 4.07 -3.27
CA ARG A 87 -0.44 4.45 -2.58
C ARG A 87 -1.44 5.09 -3.53
N LEU A 88 -0.98 5.93 -4.45
CA LEU A 88 -1.82 6.54 -5.47
C LEU A 88 -2.43 5.49 -6.40
N SER A 89 -1.63 4.53 -6.88
CA SER A 89 -2.11 3.41 -7.70
C SER A 89 -3.13 2.54 -6.97
N ALA A 90 -2.93 2.29 -5.67
CA ALA A 90 -3.90 1.55 -4.86
C ALA A 90 -5.23 2.29 -4.75
N LEU A 91 -5.19 3.62 -4.50
CA LEU A 91 -6.39 4.45 -4.47
C LEU A 91 -7.10 4.48 -5.83
N ALA A 92 -6.36 4.64 -6.93
CA ALA A 92 -6.93 4.58 -8.28
C ALA A 92 -7.61 3.22 -8.54
N GLN A 93 -6.93 2.12 -8.20
CA GLN A 93 -7.46 0.77 -8.37
C GLN A 93 -8.73 0.55 -7.54
N TRP A 94 -8.78 1.07 -6.31
CA TRP A 94 -9.98 1.02 -5.49
C TRP A 94 -11.15 1.72 -6.21
N HIS A 95 -10.96 2.94 -6.69
CA HIS A 95 -12.02 3.68 -7.39
C HIS A 95 -12.49 2.97 -8.65
N VAL A 96 -11.56 2.47 -9.48
CA VAL A 96 -11.89 1.71 -10.69
C VAL A 96 -12.65 0.43 -10.35
N SER A 97 -12.24 -0.31 -9.32
CA SER A 97 -12.93 -1.54 -8.90
C SER A 97 -14.36 -1.30 -8.39
N GLN A 98 -14.62 -0.12 -7.84
CA GLN A 98 -15.94 0.29 -7.36
C GLN A 98 -16.77 1.01 -8.45
N GLY A 99 -16.21 1.22 -9.65
CA GLY A 99 -16.89 1.92 -10.75
C GLY A 99 -16.90 3.46 -10.62
N PHE A 100 -16.10 4.03 -9.73
CA PHE A 100 -15.96 5.49 -9.57
C PHE A 100 -14.93 6.07 -10.53
N ALA A 101 -15.08 7.37 -10.83
CA ALA A 101 -14.07 8.13 -11.55
C ALA A 101 -12.77 8.18 -10.73
N ASP A 102 -11.63 8.04 -11.41
CA ASP A 102 -10.32 8.01 -10.79
C ASP A 102 -9.87 9.43 -10.34
N PRO A 103 -9.76 9.70 -9.03
CA PRO A 103 -9.36 11.02 -8.52
C PRO A 103 -7.89 11.34 -8.80
N THR A 104 -7.07 10.33 -9.12
CA THR A 104 -5.63 10.46 -9.34
C THR A 104 -5.29 11.06 -10.71
N LYS A 105 -6.23 10.98 -11.66
CA LYS A 105 -6.09 11.59 -12.99
C LYS A 105 -6.25 13.11 -12.97
N ALA A 106 -6.76 13.68 -11.87
CA ALA A 106 -6.96 15.11 -11.74
C ALA A 106 -5.62 15.88 -11.87
N PRO A 107 -5.60 17.03 -12.58
CA PRO A 107 -4.37 17.82 -12.78
C PRO A 107 -3.71 18.25 -11.46
N VAL A 108 -4.50 18.52 -10.42
CA VAL A 108 -4.00 18.92 -9.09
C VAL A 108 -3.10 17.84 -8.48
N VAL A 109 -3.52 16.57 -8.52
CA VAL A 109 -2.77 15.44 -7.95
C VAL A 109 -1.44 15.24 -8.70
N ARG A 110 -1.47 15.34 -10.03
CA ARG A 110 -0.27 15.26 -10.87
C ARG A 110 0.72 16.39 -10.57
N LYS A 111 0.22 17.62 -10.42
CA LYS A 111 1.05 18.78 -10.04
C LYS A 111 1.68 18.60 -8.66
N VAL A 112 0.93 18.09 -7.69
CA VAL A 112 1.46 17.81 -6.34
C VAL A 112 2.59 16.78 -6.39
N ILE A 113 2.42 15.65 -7.07
CA ILE A 113 3.51 14.65 -7.21
C ILE A 113 4.73 15.25 -7.91
N LYS A 114 4.53 16.09 -8.94
CA LYS A 114 5.63 16.80 -9.60
C LYS A 114 6.37 17.73 -8.63
N GLY A 115 5.64 18.49 -7.81
CA GLY A 115 6.20 19.35 -6.77
C GLY A 115 6.97 18.57 -5.70
N ILE A 116 6.41 17.47 -5.21
CA ILE A 116 7.07 16.60 -4.21
C ILE A 116 8.41 16.08 -4.74
N ARG A 117 8.48 15.67 -6.01
CA ARG A 117 9.74 15.23 -6.62
C ARG A 117 10.80 16.33 -6.71
N ALA A 118 10.37 17.56 -6.98
CA ALA A 118 11.29 18.69 -7.08
C ALA A 118 11.84 19.11 -5.71
N LEU A 119 11.01 19.04 -4.65
CA LEU A 119 11.37 19.47 -3.30
C LEU A 119 12.05 18.38 -2.47
N HIS A 120 11.77 17.10 -2.76
CA HIS A 120 12.30 15.96 -2.02
C HIS A 120 12.90 14.93 -2.98
N PRO A 121 14.07 15.22 -3.59
CA PRO A 121 14.79 14.21 -4.34
C PRO A 121 15.07 13.01 -3.43
N ALA A 122 14.71 11.82 -3.90
CA ALA A 122 14.91 10.60 -3.15
C ALA A 122 16.42 10.34 -3.07
N GLN A 123 16.98 10.37 -1.86
CA GLN A 123 18.34 9.89 -1.63
C GLN A 123 18.28 8.37 -1.61
N GLU A 124 18.66 7.73 -2.72
CA GLU A 124 18.80 6.28 -2.78
C GLU A 124 19.91 5.87 -1.81
N LYS A 125 19.53 5.28 -0.68
CA LYS A 125 20.50 4.64 0.22
C LYS A 125 20.94 3.35 -0.44
N GLN A 126 21.95 3.44 -1.30
CA GLN A 126 22.66 2.27 -1.76
C GLN A 126 23.41 1.68 -0.55
N ALA A 127 23.27 0.38 -0.34
CA ALA A 127 24.11 -0.31 0.63
C ALA A 127 25.55 -0.25 0.12
N GLU A 128 26.51 0.04 1.00
CA GLU A 128 27.90 -0.10 0.64
C GLU A 128 28.16 -1.55 0.22
N PRO A 129 28.81 -1.78 -0.93
CA PRO A 129 29.07 -3.13 -1.40
C PRO A 129 29.91 -3.87 -0.36
N LEU A 130 29.43 -5.04 0.07
CA LEU A 130 30.16 -5.90 1.00
C LEU A 130 31.47 -6.32 0.32
N GLN A 131 32.61 -5.95 0.90
CA GLN A 131 33.90 -6.33 0.33
C GLN A 131 34.14 -7.84 0.55
N LEU A 132 34.87 -8.47 -0.39
CA LEU A 132 35.16 -9.91 -0.34
C LEU A 132 35.82 -10.31 0.99
N GLN A 133 36.71 -9.46 1.50
CA GLN A 133 37.41 -9.68 2.78
C GLN A 133 36.45 -9.72 3.99
N ASP A 134 35.38 -8.93 3.96
CA ASP A 134 34.38 -8.92 5.03
C ASP A 134 33.50 -10.16 4.95
N LEU A 135 33.22 -10.65 3.74
CA LEU A 135 32.53 -11.92 3.54
C LEU A 135 33.36 -13.10 4.06
N GLU A 136 34.67 -13.13 3.78
CA GLU A 136 35.58 -14.18 4.27
C GLU A 136 35.63 -14.23 5.80
N LYS A 137 35.69 -13.07 6.47
CA LYS A 137 35.66 -12.99 7.94
C LYS A 137 34.35 -13.53 8.52
N VAL A 138 33.22 -13.20 7.90
CA VAL A 138 31.90 -13.69 8.33
C VAL A 138 31.80 -15.20 8.16
N ILE A 139 32.30 -15.74 7.04
CA ILE A 139 32.33 -17.19 6.79
C ILE A 139 33.20 -17.89 7.83
N ALA A 140 34.44 -17.42 8.05
CA ALA A 140 35.36 -18.02 9.01
C ALA A 140 34.81 -18.00 10.45
N TRP A 141 34.11 -16.92 10.82
CA TRP A 141 33.44 -16.83 12.12
C TRP A 141 32.28 -17.83 12.24
N LEU A 142 31.43 -17.94 11.22
CA LEU A 142 30.31 -18.90 11.21
C LEU A 142 30.80 -20.35 11.25
N GLU A 143 31.87 -20.68 10.53
CA GLU A 143 32.50 -22.01 10.55
C GLU A 143 33.06 -22.35 11.93
N ASN A 144 33.67 -21.37 12.62
CA ASN A 144 34.17 -21.56 13.98
C ASN A 144 33.03 -21.86 14.96
N GLU A 145 31.95 -21.08 14.92
CA GLU A 145 30.81 -21.24 15.83
C GLU A 145 30.08 -22.58 15.59
N ILE A 146 29.93 -23.00 14.33
CA ILE A 146 29.35 -24.30 13.98
C ILE A 146 30.27 -25.44 14.41
N GLY A 147 31.58 -25.30 14.25
CA GLY A 147 32.57 -26.30 14.67
C GLY A 147 32.60 -26.52 16.19
N VAL A 148 32.34 -25.46 16.97
CA VAL A 148 32.25 -25.52 18.45
C VAL A 148 30.96 -26.20 18.94
N LEU A 149 29.89 -26.19 18.15
CA LEU A 149 28.61 -26.83 18.51
C LEU A 149 28.55 -28.34 18.17
N ILE A 150 29.48 -28.85 17.38
CA ILE A 150 29.49 -30.25 16.88
C ILE A 150 30.54 -31.12 17.59
N THR A 151 31.48 -30.53 18.34
CA THR A 151 32.52 -31.23 19.12
C THR A 151 32.19 -31.22 20.60
#